data_AF-K0NNJ0-F1
#
_entry.id   AF-K0NNJ0-F1
#
_cell.length_a   1.000
_cell.length_b   1.000
_cell.length_c   1.000
_cell.angle_alpha   90.00
_cell.angle_beta   90.00
_cell.angle_gamma   90.00
#
_symmetry.space_group_name_H-M   'P 1'
#
loop_
_entity.id
_entity.type
_entity.pdbx_description
1 polymer ?
#
loop_
_entity_poly.entity_id
_entity_poly.type
_entity_poly.pdbx_seq_one_letter_code
_entity_poly.pdbx_strand_id
1 'polypeptide(L)'
;MLEKKCDINIDRTIDLAREMIKLAHMGYEQREDPDCGILYGILLDSGYRLLDLAQKEKQSHKQKRLLECRAKKGKHLIKTYGNSIL
;
A
#
# COMPACT_ATOMS: atom_id res chain seq x y z
N MET A 1 -3.95 10.40 14.85
CA MET A 1 -4.74 9.89 13.71
C MET A 1 -4.82 8.39 13.88
N LEU A 2 -6.02 7.81 14.02
CA LEU A 2 -6.17 6.35 14.18
C LEU A 2 -5.84 5.66 12.85
N GLU A 3 -4.72 4.93 12.83
CA GLU A 3 -4.36 4.03 11.75
C GLU A 3 -5.38 2.89 11.73
N LYS A 4 -6.03 2.65 10.58
CA LYS A 4 -7.05 1.60 10.50
C LYS A 4 -6.31 0.26 10.42
N LYS A 5 -6.85 -0.80 11.05
CA LYS A 5 -6.27 -2.16 10.95
C LYS A 5 -6.03 -2.63 9.50
N CYS A 6 -6.81 -2.13 8.54
CA CYS A 6 -6.64 -2.38 7.11
C CYS A 6 -5.30 -1.82 6.56
N ASP A 7 -4.81 -0.68 7.08
CA ASP A 7 -3.53 -0.10 6.69
C ASP A 7 -2.34 -1.02 7.08
N ILE A 8 -2.43 -1.67 8.25
CA ILE A 8 -1.40 -2.62 8.72
C ILE A 8 -1.30 -3.83 7.77
N ASN A 9 -2.43 -4.34 7.28
CA ASN A 9 -2.42 -5.46 6.36
C ASN A 9 -1.85 -5.07 4.99
N ILE A 10 -2.11 -3.85 4.52
CA ILE A 10 -1.49 -3.33 3.28
C ILE A 10 0.03 -3.25 3.43
N ASP A 11 0.52 -2.81 4.59
CA ASP A 11 1.95 -2.74 4.86
C ASP A 11 2.60 -4.12 4.89
N ARG A 12 1.95 -5.09 5.54
CA ARG A 12 2.38 -6.50 5.50
C ARG A 12 2.38 -7.08 4.09
N THR A 13 1.42 -6.71 3.25
CA THR A 13 1.39 -7.14 1.83
C THR A 13 2.56 -6.53 1.05
N ILE A 14 2.92 -5.27 1.29
CA ILE A 14 4.09 -4.63 0.68
C ILE A 14 5.38 -5.37 1.08
N ASP A 15 5.52 -5.71 2.36
CA ASP A 15 6.68 -6.43 2.86
C ASP A 15 6.76 -7.84 2.28
N LEU A 16 5.63 -8.55 2.20
CA LEU A 16 5.56 -9.86 1.56
C LEU A 16 5.97 -9.79 0.08
N ALA A 17 5.48 -8.79 -0.67
CA ALA A 17 5.84 -8.62 -2.07
C ALA A 17 7.35 -8.37 -2.27
N ARG A 18 7.99 -7.65 -1.35
CA ARG A 18 9.44 -7.46 -1.35
C ARG A 18 10.20 -8.75 -1.08
N GLU A 19 9.74 -9.56 -0.13
CA GLU A 19 10.33 -10.87 0.13
C GLU A 19 10.15 -11.82 -1.06
N MET A 20 9.01 -11.78 -1.77
CA MET A 20 8.82 -12.53 -3.02
C MET A 20 9.85 -12.14 -4.08
N ILE A 21 10.07 -10.84 -4.31
CA ILE A 21 11.06 -10.34 -5.28
C ILE A 21 12.48 -10.78 -4.89
N LYS A 22 12.84 -10.64 -3.61
CA LYS A 22 14.15 -11.04 -3.10
C LYS A 22 14.38 -12.55 -3.25
N LEU A 23 13.38 -13.36 -2.89
CA LEU A 23 13.43 -14.81 -3.03
C LEU A 23 13.55 -15.22 -4.50
N ALA A 24 12.83 -14.56 -5.41
CA ALA A 24 12.93 -14.83 -6.84
C ALA A 24 14.34 -14.56 -7.38
N HIS A 25 14.98 -13.46 -6.98
CA HIS A 25 16.36 -13.17 -7.38
C HIS A 25 17.35 -14.23 -6.86
N MET A 26 17.29 -14.52 -5.56
CA MET A 26 18.14 -15.55 -4.95
C MET A 26 17.95 -16.92 -5.61
N GLY A 27 16.70 -17.32 -5.80
CA GLY A 27 16.36 -18.59 -6.43
C GLY A 27 16.82 -18.66 -7.88
N TYR A 28 16.69 -17.56 -8.63
CA TYR A 28 17.20 -17.50 -9.99
C TYR A 28 18.72 -17.65 -10.06
N GLU A 29 19.47 -17.03 -9.13
CA GLU A 29 20.93 -17.17 -9.04
C GLU A 29 21.37 -18.58 -8.66
N GLN A 30 20.59 -19.27 -7.83
CA GLN A 30 20.89 -20.60 -7.28
C GLN A 30 20.29 -21.76 -8.09
N ARG A 31 19.61 -21.48 -9.22
CA ARG A 31 18.86 -22.50 -9.97
C ARG A 31 19.79 -23.59 -10.54
N GLU A 32 19.38 -24.83 -10.38
CA GLU A 32 20.09 -26.01 -10.92
C GLU A 32 19.51 -26.47 -12.27
N ASP A 33 18.24 -26.13 -12.53
CA ASP A 33 17.53 -26.49 -13.76
C ASP A 33 16.75 -25.32 -14.39
N PRO A 34 16.33 -25.45 -15.66
CA PRO A 34 15.52 -24.43 -16.33
C PRO A 34 14.12 -24.23 -15.73
N ASP A 35 13.53 -25.27 -15.14
CA ASP A 35 12.17 -25.25 -14.61
C ASP A 35 12.06 -24.37 -13.34
N CYS A 36 13.08 -24.38 -12.49
CA CYS A 36 13.27 -23.42 -11.41
C CYS A 36 13.31 -21.98 -11.94
N GLY A 37 13.93 -21.76 -13.10
CA GLY A 37 13.97 -20.46 -13.77
C GLY A 37 12.57 -19.93 -14.11
N ILE A 38 11.67 -20.81 -14.57
CA ILE A 38 10.27 -20.47 -14.85
C ILE A 38 9.55 -20.11 -13.54
N LEU A 39 9.72 -20.94 -12.50
CA LEU A 39 9.11 -20.71 -11.19
C LEU A 39 9.51 -19.34 -10.60
N TYR A 40 10.80 -19.04 -10.59
CA TYR A 40 11.29 -17.77 -10.04
C TYR A 40 10.93 -16.58 -10.93
N GLY A 41 10.81 -16.76 -12.26
CA GLY A 41 10.27 -15.75 -13.16
C GLY A 41 8.81 -15.39 -12.83
N ILE A 42 7.96 -16.39 -12.59
CA ILE A 42 6.57 -16.18 -12.18
C ILE A 42 6.50 -15.50 -10.81
N LEU A 43 7.33 -15.92 -9.86
CA LEU A 43 7.41 -15.32 -8.53
C LEU A 43 7.81 -13.84 -8.61
N LEU A 44 8.76 -13.50 -9.49
CA LEU A 44 9.23 -12.13 -9.71
C LEU A 44 8.14 -11.22 -10.29
N ASP A 45 7.49 -11.65 -11.38
CA ASP A 45 6.38 -10.88 -11.99
C ASP A 45 5.23 -10.68 -10.99
N SER A 46 4.86 -11.74 -10.27
CA SER A 46 3.82 -11.68 -9.24
C SER A 46 4.21 -10.73 -8.10
N GLY A 47 5.46 -10.77 -7.65
CA GLY A 47 5.98 -9.88 -6.61
C GLY A 47 5.90 -8.40 -7.01
N TYR A 48 6.35 -8.04 -8.22
CA TYR A 48 6.26 -6.66 -8.70
C TYR A 48 4.82 -6.18 -8.88
N ARG A 49 3.94 -7.00 -9.45
CA ARG A 49 2.52 -6.67 -9.61
C ARG A 49 1.84 -6.45 -8.25
N LEU A 50 2.10 -7.32 -7.29
CA LEU A 50 1.54 -7.21 -5.94
C LEU A 50 2.05 -5.95 -5.23
N LEU A 51 3.35 -5.64 -5.37
CA LEU A 51 3.96 -4.45 -4.79
C LEU A 51 3.31 -3.16 -5.32
N ASP A 52 3.15 -3.04 -6.63
CA ASP A 52 2.52 -1.87 -7.27
C ASP A 52 1.06 -1.69 -6.80
N LEU A 53 0.28 -2.77 -6.79
CA LEU A 53 -1.12 -2.73 -6.34
C LEU A 53 -1.24 -2.32 -4.86
N ALA A 54 -0.42 -2.92 -3.99
CA ALA A 54 -0.46 -2.62 -2.55
C ALA A 54 -0.03 -1.17 -2.26
N GLN A 55 0.97 -0.65 -2.97
CA GLN A 55 1.39 0.75 -2.85
C GLN A 55 0.30 1.73 -3.31
N LYS A 56 -0.36 1.44 -4.44
CA LYS A 56 -1.51 2.22 -4.92
C LYS A 56 -2.63 2.26 -3.90
N GLU A 57 -2.96 1.13 -3.28
CA GLU A 57 -4.00 1.08 -2.24
C GLU A 57 -3.59 1.89 -1.00
N LYS A 58 -2.34 1.77 -0.55
CA LYS A 58 -1.81 2.57 0.57
C LYS A 58 -1.93 4.07 0.29
N GLN A 59 -1.66 4.50 -0.94
CA GLN A 59 -1.76 5.90 -1.34
C GLN A 59 -3.21 6.38 -1.41
N SER A 60 -4.12 5.56 -1.95
CA SER A 60 -5.57 5.80 -1.95
C SER A 60 -6.10 6.01 -0.53
N HIS A 61 -5.69 5.15 0.41
CA HIS A 61 -6.01 5.30 1.83
C HIS A 61 -5.52 6.61 2.43
N LYS A 62 -4.25 7.01 2.18
CA LYS A 62 -3.70 8.30 2.62
C LYS A 62 -4.50 9.48 2.07
N GLN A 63 -4.87 9.44 0.79
CA GLN A 63 -5.59 10.53 0.14
C GLN A 63 -7.02 10.66 0.68
N LYS A 64 -7.74 9.55 0.87
CA LYS A 64 -9.06 9.54 1.51
C LYS A 64 -8.99 10.14 2.93
N ARG A 65 -8.01 9.74 3.75
CA ARG A 65 -7.80 10.32 5.09
C ARG A 65 -7.56 11.83 5.04
N LEU A 66 -6.77 12.31 4.08
CA LEU A 66 -6.49 13.73 3.92
C LEU A 66 -7.76 14.51 3.55
N LEU A 67 -8.56 14.00 2.61
CA LEU A 67 -9.83 14.61 2.20
C LEU A 67 -10.84 14.66 3.36
N GLU A 68 -10.98 13.56 4.12
CA GLU A 68 -11.83 13.51 5.31
C GLU A 68 -11.39 14.51 6.37
N CYS A 69 -10.08 14.69 6.58
CA CYS A 69 -9.55 15.64 7.54
C CYS A 69 -9.83 17.11 7.12
N ARG A 70 -9.67 17.42 5.83
CA ARG A 70 -9.99 18.75 5.27
C ARG A 70 -11.48 19.07 5.39
N ALA A 71 -12.36 18.11 5.09
CA ALA A 71 -13.80 18.28 5.22
C ALA A 71 -14.23 18.57 6.67
N LYS A 72 -13.60 17.93 7.67
CA LYS A 72 -13.87 18.19 9.10
C LYS A 72 -13.43 19.60 9.52
N LYS A 73 -12.27 20.07 9.06
CA LYS A 73 -11.81 21.45 9.35
C LYS A 73 -12.75 22.51 8.76
N GLY A 74 -13.20 22.33 7.52
CA GLY A 74 -14.17 23.24 6.90
C GLY A 74 -15.49 23.33 7.68
N LYS A 75 -16.05 22.19 8.09
CA LYS A 75 -17.26 22.15 8.91
C LYS A 75 -17.08 22.76 10.30
N HIS A 76 -15.90 22.56 10.93
CA HIS A 76 -15.59 23.17 12.22
C HIS A 76 -15.48 24.70 12.10
N LEU A 77 -14.78 25.22 11.08
CA LEU A 77 -14.65 26.65 10.83
C LEU A 77 -15.99 27.33 10.55
N ILE A 78 -16.86 26.71 9.75
CA ILE A 78 -18.23 27.21 9.51
C ILE A 78 -19.02 27.25 10.82
N LYS A 79 -18.86 26.24 11.70
CA LYS A 79 -19.57 26.20 12.99
C LYS A 79 -19.03 27.23 14.00
N THR A 80 -17.73 27.53 14.00
CA THR A 80 -17.12 28.46 14.96
C THR A 80 -17.26 29.93 14.57
N TYR A 81 -17.26 30.25 13.27
CA TYR A 81 -17.33 31.63 12.78
C TYR A 81 -18.68 31.98 12.11
N GLY A 82 -19.48 30.98 11.71
CA GLY A 82 -20.82 31.20 11.15
C GLY A 82 -21.88 31.49 12.21
N ASN A 83 -21.59 31.28 13.50
CA ASN A 83 -22.49 31.57 14.62
C ASN A 83 -22.27 32.97 15.24
N SER A 84 -21.38 33.78 14.65
CA SER A 84 -21.08 35.16 15.09
C SER A 84 -21.69 36.24 14.18
N ILE A 85 -22.55 35.84 13.22
CA ILE A 85 -23.23 36.75 12.26
C ILE A 85 -24.77 36.75 12.46
N LEU A 86 -25.29 36.11 13.53
CA LEU A 86 -26.67 36.25 13.96
C LEU A 86 -26.72 36.76 15.41
#